data_AF-A0AAD2G6Y5-F1
#
_entry.id   AF-A0AAD2G6Y5-F1
#
_cell.length_a   1.000
_cell.length_b   1.000
_cell.length_c   1.000
_cell.angle_alpha   90.00
_cell.angle_beta   90.00
_cell.angle_gamma   90.00
#
_symmetry.space_group_name_H-M   'P 1'
#
loop_
_entity.id
_entity.type
_entity.pdbx_description
1 polymer ?
#
loop_
_entity_poly.entity_id
_entity_poly.type
_entity_poly.pdbx_seq_one_letter_code
_entity_poly.pdbx_strand_id
1 'polypeptide(L)'
;MNDTDKPIVFYVPGLYSSTLKPLDMGCFSDNQWNPPRSLIGTLGRGNNGHKGLKLPITWSQKQGDNNGTYIQDKDDVKADDCLYAIQDKLLHFLDTLQENGMIELHKIVWDWRRTFEEAEQHIAKTMDSIMIRSSAATTTTTTQKKKAVLVTHSTGALVAWPTICKHPEYFSCWVNAAGCLLQGSNMFLKNFRYGYSVSNIIRMLSKEVFFTFPGLYSYFPTVNEEFVSGNGKSDWVNDDGTTFYTDIDIHKVETWEEYKLGIFGWKNKGETVTEQERSHLQHCLDAAKRFRETNLVKGGMDPNDASFLDQDINAYDHLKIICYGTDKFQVHSAYQVDVTNKTVDVSSSKLTTNGDGTLFTTNWQTVPGSLKREIVMAQDGSDHVSLVNDIKLQKLLLDCFFANDEIKRASAQALLKL
;
A
#
# COMPACT_ATOMS: atom_id res chain seq x y z
N MET A 1 -34.52 -14.85 4.90
CA MET A 1 -34.05 -13.54 4.39
C MET A 1 -33.61 -13.72 2.97
N ASN A 2 -34.02 -12.85 2.05
CA ASN A 2 -33.50 -12.87 0.69
C ASN A 2 -32.04 -12.39 0.72
N ASP A 3 -31.18 -13.05 -0.04
CA ASP A 3 -29.72 -12.80 -0.07
C ASP A 3 -29.36 -11.40 -0.62
N THR A 4 -30.34 -10.66 -1.14
CA THR A 4 -30.17 -9.40 -1.87
C THR A 4 -29.91 -8.19 -0.99
N ASP A 5 -30.23 -8.22 0.31
CA ASP A 5 -30.26 -7.04 1.18
C ASP A 5 -28.97 -6.83 2.01
N LYS A 6 -27.96 -7.69 1.83
CA LYS A 6 -26.70 -7.61 2.59
C LYS A 6 -25.81 -6.50 2.03
N PRO A 7 -25.20 -5.61 2.83
CA PRO A 7 -24.18 -4.68 2.33
C PRO A 7 -23.00 -5.43 1.70
N ILE A 8 -22.54 -4.96 0.53
CA ILE A 8 -21.28 -5.45 -0.06
C ILE A 8 -20.13 -4.73 0.64
N VAL A 9 -19.15 -5.48 1.12
CA VAL A 9 -17.96 -4.95 1.78
C VAL A 9 -16.72 -5.42 1.05
N PHE A 10 -15.93 -4.49 0.54
CA PHE A 10 -14.59 -4.77 0.04
C PHE A 10 -13.56 -4.48 1.12
N TYR A 11 -12.63 -5.40 1.32
CA TYR A 11 -11.44 -5.16 2.16
C TYR A 11 -10.17 -5.31 1.34
N VAL A 12 -9.37 -4.24 1.27
CA VAL A 12 -8.05 -4.23 0.59
C VAL A 12 -6.95 -4.01 1.64
N PRO A 13 -6.14 -5.04 1.93
CA PRO A 13 -5.13 -4.96 2.98
C PRO A 13 -3.87 -4.20 2.54
N GLY A 14 -3.06 -3.79 3.51
CA GLY A 14 -1.80 -3.06 3.29
C GLY A 14 -0.62 -3.91 2.81
N LEU A 15 0.54 -3.27 2.68
CA LEU A 15 1.81 -3.94 2.39
C LEU A 15 2.08 -5.07 3.40
N TYR A 16 2.62 -6.20 2.91
CA TYR A 16 2.90 -7.40 3.70
C TYR A 16 1.70 -8.09 4.36
N SER A 17 0.48 -7.57 4.15
CA SER A 17 -0.74 -8.05 4.81
C SER A 17 -1.51 -9.08 3.97
N SER A 18 -0.97 -9.47 2.82
CA SER A 18 -1.42 -10.65 2.07
C SER A 18 -0.42 -11.78 2.26
N THR A 19 -0.89 -12.99 2.58
CA THR A 19 -0.07 -14.19 2.57
C THR A 19 0.28 -14.56 1.13
N LEU A 20 1.51 -15.00 0.92
CA LEU A 20 1.99 -15.48 -0.38
C LEU A 20 2.22 -16.98 -0.31
N LYS A 21 1.84 -17.72 -1.37
CA LYS A 21 2.08 -19.15 -1.49
C LYS A 21 2.51 -19.56 -2.89
N PRO A 22 3.29 -20.65 -3.03
CA PRO A 22 3.60 -21.19 -4.34
C PRO A 22 2.35 -21.76 -5.04
N LEU A 23 2.33 -21.73 -6.38
CA LEU A 23 1.27 -22.30 -7.22
C LEU A 23 1.26 -23.82 -7.15
N ASP A 24 2.45 -24.44 -7.07
CA ASP A 24 2.62 -25.87 -6.81
C ASP A 24 3.08 -26.08 -5.37
N MET A 25 2.33 -26.87 -4.59
CA MET A 25 2.58 -27.11 -3.16
C MET A 25 3.69 -28.13 -2.89
N GLY A 26 4.58 -28.37 -3.86
CA GLY A 26 5.81 -29.13 -3.66
C GLY A 26 6.54 -28.72 -2.37
N CYS A 27 7.11 -29.71 -1.68
CA CYS A 27 7.57 -29.68 -0.29
C CYS A 27 8.61 -28.59 0.07
N PHE A 28 8.29 -27.29 0.02
CA PHE A 28 9.19 -26.24 0.51
C PHE A 28 8.45 -25.04 1.13
N SER A 29 8.80 -24.74 2.38
CA SER A 29 8.30 -23.64 3.22
C SER A 29 8.82 -22.24 2.82
N ASP A 30 9.80 -22.16 1.93
CA ASP A 30 10.60 -20.94 1.73
C ASP A 30 9.96 -19.93 0.78
N ASN A 31 9.01 -20.39 -0.04
CA ASN A 31 8.24 -19.58 -0.99
C ASN A 31 6.93 -19.05 -0.36
N GLN A 32 6.75 -19.24 0.95
CA GLN A 32 5.56 -18.80 1.66
C GLN A 32 5.85 -17.54 2.49
N TRP A 33 4.95 -16.56 2.40
CA TRP A 33 4.89 -15.44 3.34
C TRP A 33 3.75 -15.67 4.31
N ASN A 34 4.09 -16.17 5.51
CA ASN A 34 3.19 -16.29 6.65
C ASN A 34 4.01 -16.16 7.95
N PRO A 35 4.28 -14.93 8.42
CA PRO A 35 5.25 -14.60 9.48
C PRO A 35 5.28 -15.52 10.72
N PRO A 36 4.15 -15.95 11.32
CA PRO A 36 4.20 -16.89 12.44
C PRO A 36 4.90 -18.22 12.11
N ARG A 37 4.68 -18.73 10.88
CA ARG A 37 5.33 -19.98 10.41
C ARG A 37 6.74 -19.72 9.90
N SER A 38 6.99 -18.56 9.32
CA SER A 38 8.29 -18.25 8.73
C SER A 38 9.33 -17.73 9.72
N LEU A 39 8.93 -17.12 10.84
CA LEU A 39 9.82 -16.77 11.95
C LEU A 39 10.51 -18.02 12.54
N ILE A 40 9.80 -19.15 12.63
CA ILE A 40 10.36 -20.44 13.05
C ILE A 40 11.41 -20.93 12.04
N GLY A 41 11.15 -20.78 10.73
CA GLY A 41 12.11 -21.10 9.68
C GLY A 41 13.35 -20.18 9.68
N THR A 42 13.18 -18.92 10.07
CA THR A 42 14.25 -17.91 10.12
C THR A 42 15.23 -18.19 11.26
N LEU A 43 14.74 -18.67 12.41
CA LEU A 43 15.58 -19.10 13.54
C LEU A 43 16.50 -20.29 13.18
N GLY A 44 16.03 -21.21 12.32
CA GLY A 44 16.82 -22.37 11.87
C GLY A 44 17.78 -22.07 10.70
N ARG A 45 17.57 -20.97 9.96
CA ARG A 45 18.26 -20.70 8.69
C ARG A 45 19.03 -19.36 8.64
N GLY A 46 19.02 -18.60 9.73
CA GLY A 46 19.67 -17.30 9.85
C GLY A 46 19.05 -16.23 8.94
N ASN A 47 19.85 -15.24 8.51
CA ASN A 47 19.45 -14.07 7.71
C ASN A 47 18.90 -14.37 6.28
N ASN A 48 18.51 -15.61 6.00
CA ASN A 48 18.11 -16.14 4.69
C ASN A 48 16.66 -16.67 4.66
N GLY A 49 15.84 -16.40 5.69
CA GLY A 49 14.55 -17.07 5.91
C GLY A 49 13.52 -17.00 4.78
N HIS A 50 13.64 -16.05 3.85
CA HIS A 50 12.65 -15.79 2.80
C HIS A 50 13.24 -15.64 1.38
N LYS A 51 14.35 -16.34 1.08
CA LYS A 51 14.94 -16.32 -0.28
C LYS A 51 13.96 -16.75 -1.38
N GLY A 52 13.01 -17.62 -1.06
CA GLY A 52 11.99 -18.11 -1.97
C GLY A 52 10.94 -17.08 -2.40
N LEU A 53 10.92 -15.90 -1.76
CA LEU A 53 10.05 -14.80 -2.19
C LEU A 53 10.66 -13.96 -3.31
N LYS A 54 11.95 -14.14 -3.63
CA LYS A 54 12.66 -13.38 -4.66
C LYS A 54 11.93 -13.49 -6.00
N LEU A 55 11.66 -12.34 -6.63
CA LEU A 55 11.10 -12.30 -7.97
C LEU A 55 12.20 -12.41 -9.05
N PRO A 56 11.86 -12.88 -10.26
CA PRO A 56 12.73 -12.75 -11.43
C PRO A 56 13.12 -11.28 -11.63
N ILE A 57 14.39 -11.03 -11.93
CA ILE A 57 14.85 -9.68 -12.29
C ILE A 57 14.72 -9.39 -13.78
N THR A 58 14.17 -10.33 -14.54
CA THR A 58 13.92 -10.21 -15.99
C THR A 58 12.56 -9.57 -16.26
N TRP A 59 12.49 -8.89 -17.40
CA TRP A 59 11.32 -8.13 -17.83
C TRP A 59 11.06 -8.40 -19.31
N SER A 60 9.79 -8.47 -19.67
CA SER A 60 9.31 -8.65 -21.03
C SER A 60 8.53 -7.42 -21.47
N GLN A 61 8.71 -6.98 -22.72
CA GLN A 61 7.91 -5.89 -23.27
C GLN A 61 6.44 -6.29 -23.32
N LYS A 62 5.55 -5.41 -22.87
CA LYS A 62 4.11 -5.61 -22.91
C LYS A 62 3.65 -5.73 -24.37
N GLN A 63 3.04 -6.86 -24.72
CA GLN A 63 2.52 -7.08 -26.07
C GLN A 63 1.47 -6.01 -26.43
N GLY A 64 1.59 -5.44 -27.63
CA GLY A 64 0.67 -4.45 -28.15
C GLY A 64 0.88 -3.02 -27.62
N ASP A 65 1.90 -2.79 -26.79
CA ASP A 65 2.26 -1.45 -26.33
C ASP A 65 3.43 -0.87 -27.14
N ASN A 66 3.11 0.13 -27.97
CA ASN A 66 4.10 0.85 -28.78
C ASN A 66 4.94 1.82 -27.95
N ASN A 67 4.57 2.09 -26.69
CA ASN A 67 5.29 3.00 -25.81
C ASN A 67 6.45 2.33 -25.07
N GLY A 68 6.69 1.03 -25.32
CA GLY A 68 7.83 0.31 -24.75
C GLY A 68 7.70 0.01 -23.26
N THR A 69 6.47 -0.15 -22.73
CA THR A 69 6.28 -0.56 -21.33
C THR A 69 6.74 -1.99 -21.11
N TYR A 70 7.43 -2.24 -20.00
CA TYR A 70 7.92 -3.56 -19.60
C TYR A 70 7.12 -4.10 -18.41
N ILE A 71 6.90 -5.42 -18.40
CA ILE A 71 6.26 -6.17 -17.30
C ILE A 71 7.27 -7.17 -16.77
N GLN A 72 7.35 -7.31 -15.45
CA GLN A 72 8.28 -8.25 -14.83
C GLN A 72 7.81 -9.67 -15.11
N ASP A 73 8.75 -10.56 -15.43
CA ASP A 73 8.40 -11.95 -15.71
C ASP A 73 7.74 -12.61 -14.49
N LYS A 74 6.78 -13.50 -14.76
CA LYS A 74 5.99 -14.16 -13.71
C LYS A 74 6.83 -15.19 -12.96
N ASP A 75 6.44 -15.42 -11.71
CA ASP A 75 6.94 -16.49 -10.85
C ASP A 75 5.78 -17.40 -10.45
N ASP A 76 6.09 -18.50 -9.79
CA ASP A 76 5.08 -19.45 -9.34
C ASP A 76 4.56 -19.11 -7.93
N VAL A 77 4.42 -17.83 -7.57
CA VAL A 77 3.90 -17.42 -6.27
C VAL A 77 2.72 -16.47 -6.46
N LYS A 78 1.69 -16.63 -5.64
CA LYS A 78 0.50 -15.77 -5.65
C LYS A 78 0.10 -15.33 -4.26
N ALA A 79 -0.60 -14.20 -4.20
CA ALA A 79 -1.38 -13.83 -3.02
C ALA A 79 -2.54 -14.81 -2.82
N ASP A 80 -2.84 -15.13 -1.56
CA ASP A 80 -3.84 -16.15 -1.22
C ASP A 80 -4.92 -15.66 -0.26
N ASP A 81 -4.52 -15.12 0.90
CA ASP A 81 -5.43 -14.65 1.93
C ASP A 81 -4.83 -13.46 2.70
N CYS A 82 -5.62 -12.81 3.54
CA CYS A 82 -5.15 -11.77 4.45
C CYS A 82 -4.29 -12.39 5.56
N LEU A 83 -3.27 -11.67 6.00
CA LEU A 83 -2.39 -12.09 7.06
C LEU A 83 -3.02 -11.82 8.44
N TYR A 84 -3.67 -12.83 9.00
CA TYR A 84 -4.33 -12.75 10.32
C TYR A 84 -3.41 -12.32 11.45
N ALA A 85 -2.12 -12.64 11.41
CA ALA A 85 -1.19 -12.29 12.49
C ALA A 85 -1.08 -10.78 12.77
N ILE A 86 -1.46 -9.95 11.79
CA ILE A 86 -1.40 -8.49 11.87
C ILE A 86 -2.80 -7.89 12.11
N GLN A 87 -3.85 -8.53 11.61
CA GLN A 87 -5.19 -7.95 11.47
C GLN A 87 -6.27 -8.84 12.10
N ASP A 88 -5.91 -9.63 13.10
CA ASP A 88 -6.73 -10.69 13.68
C ASP A 88 -8.11 -10.20 14.13
N LYS A 89 -8.17 -9.09 14.87
CA LYS A 89 -9.45 -8.55 15.37
C LYS A 89 -10.31 -7.98 14.26
N LEU A 90 -9.72 -7.30 13.27
CA LEU A 90 -10.48 -6.80 12.12
C LEU A 90 -11.04 -7.95 11.29
N LEU A 91 -10.20 -8.92 10.94
CA LEU A 91 -10.61 -10.05 10.12
C LEU A 91 -11.64 -10.90 10.86
N HIS A 92 -11.44 -11.18 12.15
CA HIS A 92 -12.43 -11.87 12.96
C HIS A 92 -13.77 -11.13 13.01
N PHE A 93 -13.76 -9.80 13.16
CA PHE A 93 -14.95 -8.96 13.09
C PHE A 93 -15.67 -9.10 11.75
N LEU A 94 -14.94 -8.97 10.63
CA LEU A 94 -15.51 -9.05 9.28
C LEU A 94 -16.04 -10.47 8.97
N ASP A 95 -15.27 -11.51 9.28
CA ASP A 95 -15.65 -12.89 9.06
C ASP A 95 -16.87 -13.26 9.91
N THR A 96 -16.93 -12.83 11.18
CA THR A 96 -18.10 -13.07 12.05
C THR A 96 -19.38 -12.47 11.44
N LEU A 97 -19.31 -11.25 10.89
CA LEU A 97 -20.45 -10.63 10.22
C LEU A 97 -20.84 -11.39 8.93
N GLN A 98 -19.86 -11.86 8.16
CA GLN A 98 -20.10 -12.64 6.95
C GLN A 98 -20.75 -14.00 7.27
N GLU A 99 -20.20 -14.74 8.24
CA GLU A 99 -20.67 -16.07 8.66
C GLU A 99 -22.11 -16.02 9.21
N ASN A 100 -22.49 -14.90 9.83
CA ASN A 100 -23.85 -14.67 10.30
C ASN A 100 -24.76 -14.02 9.24
N GLY A 101 -24.30 -13.94 7.98
CA GLY A 101 -25.08 -13.43 6.85
C GLY A 101 -25.43 -11.94 6.95
N MET A 102 -24.68 -11.16 7.72
CA MET A 102 -24.95 -9.73 7.90
C MET A 102 -24.36 -8.87 6.78
N ILE A 103 -23.25 -9.30 6.20
CA ILE A 103 -22.57 -8.63 5.08
C ILE A 103 -22.17 -9.64 4.00
N GLU A 104 -21.91 -9.14 2.79
CA GLU A 104 -21.24 -9.85 1.71
C GLU A 104 -19.79 -9.34 1.62
N LEU A 105 -18.86 -10.05 2.28
CA LEU A 105 -17.47 -9.65 2.39
C LEU A 105 -16.61 -10.21 1.24
N HIS A 106 -15.79 -9.34 0.66
CA HIS A 106 -14.82 -9.64 -0.37
C HIS A 106 -13.44 -9.13 0.05
N LYS A 107 -12.57 -10.05 0.46
CA LYS A 107 -11.16 -9.77 0.79
C LYS A 107 -10.34 -9.78 -0.50
N ILE A 108 -9.86 -8.62 -0.95
CA ILE A 108 -9.11 -8.47 -2.20
C ILE A 108 -7.62 -8.40 -1.87
N VAL A 109 -7.01 -9.57 -1.79
CA VAL A 109 -5.57 -9.73 -1.53
C VAL A 109 -4.76 -9.48 -2.78
N TRP A 110 -3.51 -9.06 -2.63
CA TRP A 110 -2.65 -8.71 -3.75
C TRP A 110 -1.18 -9.04 -3.47
N ASP A 111 -0.42 -9.30 -4.53
CA ASP A 111 1.01 -9.61 -4.41
C ASP A 111 1.83 -8.33 -4.24
N TRP A 112 2.13 -8.01 -2.99
CA TRP A 112 2.84 -6.81 -2.59
C TRP A 112 4.29 -6.70 -3.10
N ARG A 113 4.83 -7.77 -3.70
CA ARG A 113 6.14 -7.75 -4.33
C ARG A 113 6.10 -7.10 -5.72
N ARG A 114 4.97 -7.20 -6.43
CA ARG A 114 4.78 -6.77 -7.83
C ARG A 114 4.56 -5.26 -7.94
N THR A 115 4.60 -4.74 -9.17
CA THR A 115 4.35 -3.31 -9.43
C THR A 115 2.96 -2.92 -8.95
N PHE A 116 2.78 -1.66 -8.54
CA PHE A 116 1.45 -1.16 -8.19
C PHE A 116 0.51 -1.06 -9.39
N GLU A 117 1.04 -0.95 -10.62
CA GLU A 117 0.26 -1.06 -11.85
C GLU A 117 -0.40 -2.45 -11.98
N GLU A 118 0.32 -3.54 -11.67
CA GLU A 118 -0.25 -4.89 -11.66
C GLU A 118 -1.26 -5.09 -10.52
N ALA A 119 -0.96 -4.54 -9.34
CA ALA A 119 -1.84 -4.63 -8.17
C ALA A 119 -3.16 -3.88 -8.41
N GLU A 120 -3.11 -2.65 -8.93
CA GLU A 120 -4.29 -1.84 -9.26
C GLU A 120 -5.17 -2.54 -10.30
N GLN A 121 -4.59 -3.07 -11.38
CA GLN A 121 -5.34 -3.79 -12.40
C GLN A 121 -6.05 -5.03 -11.83
N HIS A 122 -5.38 -5.76 -10.95
CA HIS A 122 -5.99 -6.90 -10.27
C HIS A 122 -7.17 -6.49 -9.39
N ILE A 123 -6.99 -5.44 -8.58
CA ILE A 123 -8.02 -4.92 -7.67
C ILE A 123 -9.23 -4.40 -8.45
N ALA A 124 -9.00 -3.53 -9.45
CA ALA A 124 -10.04 -2.97 -10.31
C ALA A 124 -10.88 -4.08 -10.96
N LYS A 125 -10.22 -5.02 -11.65
CA LYS A 125 -10.90 -6.15 -12.30
C LYS A 125 -11.73 -6.99 -11.33
N THR A 126 -11.25 -7.15 -10.09
CA THR A 126 -11.95 -7.92 -9.06
C THR A 126 -13.19 -7.19 -8.59
N MET A 127 -13.08 -5.90 -8.27
CA MET A 127 -14.20 -5.05 -7.88
C MET A 127 -15.25 -4.96 -8.99
N ASP A 128 -14.83 -4.70 -10.24
CA ASP A 128 -15.73 -4.64 -11.41
C ASP A 128 -16.55 -5.92 -11.55
N SER A 129 -15.88 -7.07 -11.50
CA SER A 129 -16.52 -8.38 -11.65
C SER A 129 -17.59 -8.63 -10.58
N ILE A 130 -17.37 -8.15 -9.36
CA ILE A 130 -18.30 -8.28 -8.24
C ILE A 130 -19.47 -7.31 -8.41
N MET A 131 -19.18 -6.03 -8.69
CA MET A 131 -20.21 -5.00 -8.84
C MET A 131 -21.14 -5.23 -10.04
N ILE A 132 -20.61 -5.74 -11.16
CA ILE A 132 -21.41 -6.13 -12.33
C ILE A 132 -22.34 -7.29 -11.98
N ARG A 133 -21.83 -8.33 -11.31
CA ARG A 133 -22.63 -9.50 -10.92
C ARG A 133 -23.74 -9.12 -9.95
N SER A 134 -23.44 -8.31 -8.96
CA SER A 134 -24.41 -7.85 -7.96
C SER A 134 -25.49 -6.95 -8.59
N SER A 135 -25.13 -6.16 -9.59
CA SER A 135 -26.10 -5.37 -10.37
C SER A 135 -27.03 -6.26 -11.20
N ALA A 136 -26.51 -7.32 -11.83
CA ALA A 136 -27.31 -8.25 -12.64
C ALA A 136 -28.27 -9.12 -11.81
N ALA A 137 -27.93 -9.41 -10.55
CA ALA A 137 -28.77 -10.20 -9.63
C ALA A 137 -29.98 -9.40 -9.09
N THR A 138 -29.99 -8.08 -9.23
CA THR A 138 -31.07 -7.22 -8.72
C THR A 138 -32.17 -7.08 -9.77
N THR A 139 -33.14 -8.00 -9.77
CA THR A 139 -34.29 -8.05 -10.71
C THR A 139 -35.51 -7.24 -10.26
N THR A 140 -35.41 -6.51 -9.15
CA THR A 140 -36.52 -5.71 -8.60
C THR A 140 -36.63 -4.35 -9.27
N THR A 141 -37.86 -3.88 -9.42
CA THR A 141 -38.34 -2.65 -10.08
C THR A 141 -37.76 -1.32 -9.59
N THR A 142 -36.82 -1.34 -8.64
CA THR A 142 -36.04 -0.19 -8.19
C THR A 142 -34.69 -0.14 -8.91
N THR A 143 -34.53 0.83 -9.80
CA THR A 143 -33.34 1.08 -10.66
C THR A 143 -32.05 1.45 -9.91
N GLN A 144 -32.00 1.34 -8.58
CA GLN A 144 -30.85 1.78 -7.80
C GLN A 144 -29.81 0.67 -7.71
N LYS A 145 -28.69 0.85 -8.43
CA LYS A 145 -27.52 -0.03 -8.32
C LYS A 145 -27.03 -0.11 -6.87
N LYS A 146 -26.76 -1.33 -6.41
CA LYS A 146 -26.18 -1.58 -5.09
C LYS A 146 -24.78 -0.96 -5.02
N LYS A 147 -24.47 -0.25 -3.93
CA LYS A 147 -23.16 0.33 -3.65
C LYS A 147 -22.47 -0.45 -2.53
N ALA A 148 -21.15 -0.55 -2.60
CA ALA A 148 -20.32 -1.22 -1.62
C ALA A 148 -19.75 -0.25 -0.58
N VAL A 149 -19.38 -0.78 0.58
CA VAL A 149 -18.47 -0.12 1.52
C VAL A 149 -17.06 -0.64 1.27
N LEU A 150 -16.14 0.26 0.96
CA LEU A 150 -14.72 -0.06 0.79
C LEU A 150 -13.96 0.21 2.08
N VAL A 151 -13.20 -0.77 2.55
CA VAL A 151 -12.28 -0.66 3.67
C VAL A 151 -10.88 -0.89 3.13
N THR A 152 -10.00 0.09 3.33
CA THR A 152 -8.58 -0.03 2.94
C THR A 152 -7.68 0.17 4.14
N HIS A 153 -6.55 -0.54 4.17
CA HIS A 153 -5.50 -0.30 5.16
C HIS A 153 -4.18 0.04 4.49
N SER A 154 -3.48 1.07 4.97
CA SER A 154 -2.11 1.38 4.53
C SER A 154 -2.03 1.53 3.00
N THR A 155 -1.11 0.81 2.36
CA THR A 155 -0.93 0.75 0.91
C THR A 155 -2.16 0.24 0.15
N GLY A 156 -3.07 -0.50 0.80
CA GLY A 156 -4.33 -0.91 0.17
C GLY A 156 -5.14 0.28 -0.34
N ALA A 157 -5.03 1.43 0.32
CA ALA A 157 -5.63 2.68 -0.13
C ALA A 157 -5.01 3.16 -1.45
N LEU A 158 -3.68 3.10 -1.54
CA LEU A 158 -2.90 3.54 -2.68
C LEU A 158 -3.23 2.77 -3.96
N VAL A 159 -3.33 1.44 -3.86
CA VAL A 159 -3.61 0.56 -5.00
C VAL A 159 -5.10 0.48 -5.34
N ALA A 160 -5.99 0.83 -4.40
CA ALA A 160 -7.43 0.93 -4.67
C ALA A 160 -7.85 2.30 -5.21
N TRP A 161 -7.10 3.37 -4.91
CA TRP A 161 -7.41 4.74 -5.28
C TRP A 161 -7.81 4.92 -6.75
N PRO A 162 -7.08 4.35 -7.73
CA PRO A 162 -7.46 4.52 -9.13
C PRO A 162 -8.83 3.92 -9.47
N THR A 163 -9.26 2.85 -8.78
CA THR A 163 -10.61 2.30 -8.95
C THR A 163 -11.67 3.22 -8.34
N ILE A 164 -11.38 3.83 -7.18
CA ILE A 164 -12.28 4.81 -6.54
C ILE A 164 -12.47 6.02 -7.45
N CYS A 165 -11.40 6.51 -8.09
CA CYS A 165 -11.47 7.63 -9.03
C CYS A 165 -12.30 7.32 -10.27
N LYS A 166 -12.10 6.14 -10.87
CA LYS A 166 -12.79 5.75 -12.10
C LYS A 166 -14.27 5.43 -11.86
N HIS A 167 -14.57 4.83 -10.71
CA HIS A 167 -15.89 4.28 -10.37
C HIS A 167 -16.41 4.72 -8.99
N PRO A 168 -16.52 6.04 -8.71
CA PRO A 168 -17.05 6.49 -7.42
C PRO A 168 -18.49 6.01 -7.17
N GLU A 169 -19.26 5.73 -8.23
CA GLU A 169 -20.61 5.20 -8.16
C GLU A 169 -20.69 3.79 -7.56
N TYR A 170 -19.58 3.05 -7.50
CA TYR A 170 -19.54 1.73 -6.87
C TYR A 170 -19.64 1.80 -5.34
N PHE A 171 -19.30 2.94 -4.74
CA PHE A 171 -19.07 3.03 -3.31
C PHE A 171 -20.08 3.97 -2.64
N SER A 172 -20.64 3.53 -1.51
CA SER A 172 -21.43 4.38 -0.61
C SER A 172 -20.55 4.99 0.48
N CYS A 173 -19.53 4.23 0.91
CA CYS A 173 -18.57 4.68 1.91
C CYS A 173 -17.18 4.09 1.62
N TRP A 174 -16.15 4.88 1.88
CA TRP A 174 -14.77 4.45 1.93
C TRP A 174 -14.17 4.77 3.30
N VAL A 175 -13.80 3.73 4.04
CA VAL A 175 -13.05 3.82 5.30
C VAL A 175 -11.59 3.53 5.00
N ASN A 176 -10.80 4.60 5.00
CA ASN A 176 -9.36 4.58 4.77
C ASN A 176 -8.61 4.52 6.10
N ALA A 177 -8.28 3.32 6.58
CA ALA A 177 -7.51 3.12 7.80
C ALA A 177 -6.01 3.29 7.53
N ALA A 178 -5.45 4.41 7.98
CA ALA A 178 -4.04 4.77 7.82
C ALA A 178 -3.54 4.68 6.37
N GLY A 179 -4.31 5.18 5.41
CA GLY A 179 -3.97 5.06 3.98
C GLY A 179 -2.69 5.79 3.59
N CYS A 180 -1.99 5.23 2.60
CA CYS A 180 -0.80 5.85 2.00
C CYS A 180 -1.15 6.53 0.66
N LEU A 181 -1.94 7.60 0.65
CA LEU A 181 -2.62 8.05 -0.58
C LEU A 181 -1.91 9.12 -1.40
N LEU A 182 -0.88 9.78 -0.89
CA LEU A 182 -0.34 10.95 -1.59
C LEU A 182 1.18 10.98 -1.57
N GLN A 183 1.79 11.23 -0.43
CA GLN A 183 3.18 11.63 -0.41
C GLN A 183 4.06 10.40 -0.45
N GLY A 184 4.93 10.39 -1.45
CA GLY A 184 6.06 9.50 -1.51
C GLY A 184 6.91 9.66 -0.26
N SER A 185 7.73 8.67 0.04
CA SER A 185 8.64 8.65 1.17
C SER A 185 9.88 7.88 0.79
N ASN A 186 11.01 8.36 1.29
CA ASN A 186 12.27 7.66 1.15
C ASN A 186 12.41 6.48 2.13
N MET A 187 11.41 6.19 2.98
CA MET A 187 11.48 5.24 4.10
C MET A 187 12.17 3.90 3.78
N PHE A 188 11.98 3.37 2.56
CA PHE A 188 12.53 2.07 2.17
C PHE A 188 14.00 2.09 1.73
N LEU A 189 14.67 3.25 1.61
CA LEU A 189 16.09 3.32 1.22
C LEU A 189 16.99 2.49 2.15
N LYS A 190 16.76 2.55 3.46
CA LYS A 190 17.45 1.71 4.44
C LYS A 190 17.24 0.22 4.17
N ASN A 191 16.03 -0.19 3.78
CA ASN A 191 15.72 -1.58 3.49
C ASN A 191 16.36 -2.05 2.18
N PHE A 192 16.47 -1.20 1.17
CA PHE A 192 17.24 -1.51 -0.03
C PHE A 192 18.74 -1.68 0.25
N ARG A 193 19.27 -1.08 1.32
CA ARG A 193 20.68 -1.22 1.73
C ARG A 193 20.94 -2.43 2.62
N TYR A 194 20.06 -2.68 3.59
CA TYR A 194 20.32 -3.64 4.68
C TYR A 194 19.33 -4.81 4.75
N GLY A 195 18.25 -4.77 3.97
CA GLY A 195 17.11 -5.69 4.06
C GLY A 195 16.05 -5.23 5.05
N TYR A 196 15.00 -6.04 5.22
CA TYR A 196 13.91 -5.80 6.17
C TYR A 196 14.08 -6.69 7.39
N SER A 197 14.04 -6.10 8.59
CA SER A 197 14.20 -6.79 9.87
C SER A 197 13.12 -6.32 10.84
N VAL A 198 12.50 -7.25 11.56
CA VAL A 198 11.50 -6.95 12.60
C VAL A 198 12.14 -6.69 13.96
N SER A 199 13.39 -7.10 14.13
CA SER A 199 14.22 -6.81 15.29
C SER A 199 15.69 -6.79 14.89
N ASN A 200 16.58 -6.36 15.80
CA ASN A 200 18.03 -6.37 15.56
C ASN A 200 18.61 -7.78 15.31
N ILE A 201 17.85 -8.84 15.62
CA ILE A 201 18.30 -10.23 15.55
C ILE A 201 17.59 -10.97 14.40
N ILE A 202 16.40 -10.54 13.99
CA ILE A 202 15.55 -11.25 13.03
C ILE A 202 15.42 -10.44 11.75
N ARG A 203 16.20 -10.85 10.73
CA ARG A 203 16.07 -10.35 9.36
C ARG A 203 15.03 -11.17 8.59
N MET A 204 13.93 -10.52 8.23
CA MET A 204 12.84 -11.13 7.47
C MET A 204 13.20 -11.24 5.98
N LEU A 205 13.64 -10.14 5.37
CA LEU A 205 14.00 -10.11 3.94
C LEU A 205 15.45 -9.65 3.82
N SER A 206 16.25 -10.39 3.05
CA SER A 206 17.58 -9.90 2.70
C SER A 206 17.47 -8.75 1.69
N LYS A 207 18.49 -7.90 1.63
CA LYS A 207 18.61 -6.81 0.64
C LYS A 207 18.53 -7.32 -0.81
N GLU A 208 19.04 -8.52 -1.07
CA GLU A 208 18.94 -9.21 -2.37
C GLU A 208 17.51 -9.57 -2.75
N VAL A 209 16.71 -10.03 -1.78
CA VAL A 209 15.30 -10.34 -1.99
C VAL A 209 14.51 -9.04 -2.18
N PHE A 210 14.75 -8.06 -1.29
CA PHE A 210 14.09 -6.76 -1.31
C PHE A 210 14.31 -6.00 -2.62
N PHE A 211 15.52 -6.07 -3.19
CA PHE A 211 15.87 -5.49 -4.49
C PHE A 211 14.93 -5.94 -5.62
N THR A 212 14.43 -7.18 -5.56
CA THR A 212 13.61 -7.76 -6.63
C THR A 212 12.14 -7.33 -6.62
N PHE A 213 11.72 -6.52 -5.65
CA PHE A 213 10.31 -6.16 -5.44
C PHE A 213 9.99 -4.79 -6.04
N PRO A 214 9.53 -4.72 -7.31
CA PRO A 214 9.24 -3.45 -7.97
C PRO A 214 8.21 -2.58 -7.23
N GLY A 215 7.23 -3.16 -6.53
CA GLY A 215 6.21 -2.39 -5.82
C GLY A 215 6.78 -1.46 -4.74
N LEU A 216 7.95 -1.77 -4.18
CA LEU A 216 8.55 -0.99 -3.11
C LEU A 216 9.22 0.30 -3.61
N TYR A 217 9.50 0.38 -4.92
CA TYR A 217 10.03 1.60 -5.54
C TYR A 217 8.94 2.65 -5.73
N SER A 218 7.65 2.25 -5.82
CA SER A 218 6.51 3.16 -5.98
C SER A 218 6.25 4.08 -4.78
N TYR A 219 6.93 3.85 -3.66
CA TYR A 219 6.87 4.77 -2.53
C TYR A 219 7.78 5.97 -2.71
N PHE A 220 8.81 5.92 -3.56
CA PHE A 220 9.71 7.05 -3.71
C PHE A 220 8.99 8.24 -4.36
N PRO A 221 9.21 9.47 -3.89
CA PRO A 221 8.58 10.65 -4.46
C PRO A 221 9.12 10.93 -5.87
N THR A 222 8.27 11.43 -6.77
CA THR A 222 8.74 11.93 -8.07
C THR A 222 9.25 13.37 -7.96
N VAL A 223 9.98 13.84 -8.97
CA VAL A 223 10.40 15.25 -9.04
C VAL A 223 9.15 16.14 -9.14
N ASN A 224 9.08 17.18 -8.32
CA ASN A 224 7.94 18.12 -8.19
C ASN A 224 6.73 17.57 -7.42
N GLU A 225 6.89 16.51 -6.64
CA GLU A 225 5.87 16.06 -5.70
C GLU A 225 6.01 16.77 -4.35
N GLU A 226 4.96 17.46 -3.89
CA GLU A 226 4.99 18.19 -2.61
C GLU A 226 5.04 17.25 -1.39
N PHE A 227 6.03 17.48 -0.51
CA PHE A 227 6.23 16.75 0.75
C PHE A 227 5.70 17.54 1.95
N VAL A 228 5.45 16.85 3.07
CA VAL A 228 4.86 17.35 4.34
C VAL A 228 5.52 18.61 4.90
N SER A 229 6.81 18.80 4.63
CA SER A 229 7.67 19.86 5.17
C SER A 229 7.80 21.09 4.26
N GLY A 230 7.21 21.07 3.06
CA GLY A 230 7.27 22.15 2.06
C GLY A 230 8.28 21.90 0.92
N ASN A 231 7.84 22.27 -0.29
CA ASN A 231 8.55 22.28 -1.59
C ASN A 231 9.37 21.03 -2.00
N GLY A 232 8.65 19.98 -2.39
CA GLY A 232 8.82 19.45 -3.77
C GLY A 232 10.07 18.66 -4.16
N LYS A 233 11.01 18.37 -3.25
CA LYS A 233 12.25 17.63 -3.58
C LYS A 233 12.52 16.67 -2.43
N SER A 234 12.53 15.37 -2.73
CA SER A 234 12.89 14.24 -1.84
C SER A 234 13.66 14.71 -0.60
N ASP A 235 13.10 14.49 0.60
CA ASP A 235 13.66 14.93 1.89
C ASP A 235 15.05 14.31 2.12
N TRP A 236 16.03 14.95 1.52
CA TRP A 236 17.44 14.82 1.78
C TRP A 236 17.78 15.96 2.74
N VAL A 237 18.62 15.68 3.72
CA VAL A 237 19.15 16.73 4.61
C VAL A 237 20.65 16.86 4.46
N ASN A 238 21.13 18.09 4.59
CA ASN A 238 22.54 18.38 4.76
C ASN A 238 23.05 17.79 6.08
N ASP A 239 24.38 17.79 6.24
CA ASP A 239 25.05 17.34 7.47
C ASP A 239 24.62 18.09 8.73
N ASP A 240 24.18 19.35 8.59
CA ASP A 240 23.66 20.19 9.67
C ASP A 240 22.16 19.99 9.96
N GLY A 241 21.50 19.07 9.25
CA GLY A 241 20.07 18.78 9.38
C GLY A 241 19.16 19.77 8.66
N THR A 242 19.71 20.75 7.94
CA THR A 242 18.90 21.65 7.10
C THR A 242 18.43 20.91 5.84
N THR A 243 17.20 21.23 5.41
CA THR A 243 16.61 20.61 4.21
C THR A 243 17.47 20.92 2.99
N PHE A 244 17.86 19.86 2.29
CA PHE A 244 18.68 19.93 1.09
C PHE A 244 17.80 19.83 -0.16
N TYR A 245 17.51 20.97 -0.77
CA TYR A 245 16.67 21.06 -1.97
C TYR A 245 17.49 20.90 -3.25
N THR A 246 17.76 19.67 -3.68
CA THR A 246 18.31 19.40 -5.01
C THR A 246 17.36 18.62 -5.89
N ASP A 247 17.54 18.78 -7.20
CA ASP A 247 16.87 18.00 -8.25
C ASP A 247 17.40 16.55 -8.34
N ILE A 248 17.57 15.88 -7.19
CA ILE A 248 17.93 14.46 -7.15
C ILE A 248 16.70 13.67 -7.57
N ASP A 249 16.73 13.15 -8.79
CA ASP A 249 15.68 12.28 -9.31
C ASP A 249 15.97 10.82 -8.95
N ILE A 250 15.37 10.35 -7.85
CA ILE A 250 15.51 8.96 -7.39
C ILE A 250 14.93 7.93 -8.39
N HIS A 251 14.21 8.36 -9.43
CA HIS A 251 13.73 7.49 -10.50
C HIS A 251 14.73 7.34 -11.66
N LYS A 252 15.99 7.76 -11.49
CA LYS A 252 17.10 7.51 -12.43
C LYS A 252 18.11 6.53 -11.86
N VAL A 253 18.52 5.54 -12.66
CA VAL A 253 19.57 4.58 -12.26
C VAL A 253 20.89 5.29 -11.99
N GLU A 254 21.21 6.33 -12.77
CA GLU A 254 22.42 7.13 -12.62
C GLU A 254 22.49 7.76 -11.23
N THR A 255 21.36 8.19 -10.68
CA THR A 255 21.28 8.72 -9.32
C THR A 255 21.57 7.64 -8.29
N TRP A 256 21.05 6.42 -8.46
CA TRP A 256 21.35 5.31 -7.54
C TRP A 256 22.83 4.93 -7.58
N GLU A 257 23.45 4.96 -8.75
CA GLU A 257 24.88 4.71 -8.91
C GLU A 257 25.72 5.83 -8.29
N GLU A 258 25.42 7.08 -8.64
CA GLU A 258 26.13 8.27 -8.18
C GLU A 258 26.16 8.35 -6.65
N TYR A 259 25.01 8.12 -6.01
CA TYR A 259 24.83 8.23 -4.55
C TYR A 259 24.99 6.91 -3.80
N LYS A 260 25.39 5.83 -4.49
CA LYS A 260 25.61 4.48 -3.92
C LYS A 260 24.38 3.95 -3.16
N LEU A 261 23.20 4.17 -3.72
CA LEU A 261 21.93 3.69 -3.18
C LEU A 261 21.72 2.21 -3.53
N GLY A 262 20.96 1.50 -2.69
CA GLY A 262 20.60 0.11 -2.94
C GLY A 262 21.78 -0.73 -3.42
N ILE A 263 21.58 -1.47 -4.51
CA ILE A 263 22.55 -2.46 -5.04
C ILE A 263 23.96 -1.88 -5.28
N PHE A 264 24.06 -0.62 -5.72
CA PHE A 264 25.35 0.07 -5.89
C PHE A 264 26.06 0.35 -4.58
N GLY A 265 25.28 0.38 -3.51
CA GLY A 265 25.76 0.59 -2.16
C GLY A 265 26.28 -0.65 -1.47
N TRP A 266 25.57 -1.78 -1.60
CA TRP A 266 25.84 -2.99 -0.80
C TRP A 266 26.58 -4.10 -1.55
N LYS A 267 26.86 -3.93 -2.84
CA LYS A 267 27.86 -4.74 -3.54
C LYS A 267 29.27 -4.34 -3.10
N ASN A 268 30.13 -5.34 -2.88
CA ASN A 268 31.48 -5.11 -2.35
C ASN A 268 32.40 -4.51 -3.42
N LYS A 269 33.52 -3.95 -2.97
CA LYS A 269 34.61 -3.52 -3.86
C LYS A 269 35.12 -4.72 -4.68
N GLY A 270 34.82 -4.74 -5.98
CA GLY A 270 35.15 -5.84 -6.89
C GLY A 270 33.94 -6.61 -7.45
N GLU A 271 32.74 -6.38 -6.91
CA GLU A 271 31.48 -6.87 -7.48
C GLU A 271 30.84 -5.77 -8.34
N THR A 272 30.73 -5.99 -9.64
CA THR A 272 30.07 -5.05 -10.54
C THR A 272 28.55 -5.31 -10.57
N VAL A 273 27.76 -4.24 -10.62
CA VAL A 273 26.33 -4.34 -10.98
C VAL A 273 26.25 -4.80 -12.43
N THR A 274 25.58 -5.92 -12.68
CA THR A 274 25.43 -6.49 -14.02
C THR A 274 24.43 -5.68 -14.83
N GLU A 275 24.50 -5.76 -16.15
CA GLU A 275 23.54 -5.07 -17.03
C GLU A 275 22.10 -5.51 -16.76
N GLN A 276 21.88 -6.79 -16.44
CA GLN A 276 20.56 -7.30 -16.10
C GLN A 276 20.01 -6.68 -14.80
N GLU A 277 20.85 -6.49 -13.78
CA GLU A 277 20.45 -5.81 -12.54
C GLU A 277 20.21 -4.32 -12.77
N ARG A 278 21.03 -3.68 -13.62
CA ARG A 278 20.87 -2.26 -13.99
C ARG A 278 19.55 -2.04 -14.75
N SER A 279 19.26 -2.90 -15.73
CA SER A 279 17.99 -2.95 -16.45
C SER A 279 16.80 -3.24 -15.53
N HIS A 280 16.93 -4.19 -14.60
CA HIS A 280 15.89 -4.45 -13.60
C HIS A 280 15.55 -3.21 -12.78
N LEU A 281 16.57 -2.53 -12.26
CA LEU A 281 16.39 -1.30 -11.50
C LEU A 281 15.72 -0.22 -12.35
N GLN A 282 16.16 -0.01 -13.60
CA GLN A 282 15.53 0.95 -14.50
C GLN A 282 14.04 0.68 -14.67
N HIS A 283 13.65 -0.57 -14.95
CA HIS A 283 12.23 -0.92 -15.13
C HIS A 283 11.40 -0.78 -13.84
N CYS A 284 11.98 -1.10 -12.67
CA CYS A 284 11.35 -0.83 -11.38
C CYS A 284 11.08 0.67 -11.18
N LEU A 285 12.08 1.52 -11.44
CA LEU A 285 11.97 2.96 -11.30
C LEU A 285 11.00 3.56 -12.32
N ASP A 286 11.01 3.10 -13.56
CA ASP A 286 10.07 3.54 -14.60
C ASP A 286 8.63 3.18 -14.23
N ALA A 287 8.39 1.95 -13.75
CA ALA A 287 7.06 1.51 -13.31
C ALA A 287 6.57 2.29 -12.08
N ALA A 288 7.46 2.55 -11.12
CA ALA A 288 7.17 3.39 -9.97
C ALA A 288 6.76 4.79 -10.40
N LYS A 289 7.60 5.45 -11.23
CA LYS A 289 7.35 6.80 -11.72
C LYS A 289 6.04 6.91 -12.48
N ARG A 290 5.81 6.02 -13.46
CA ARG A 290 4.56 5.99 -14.23
C ARG A 290 3.33 5.85 -13.34
N PHE A 291 3.35 4.92 -12.38
CA PHE A 291 2.22 4.74 -11.47
C PHE A 291 1.92 6.02 -10.68
N ARG A 292 2.96 6.67 -10.14
CA ARG A 292 2.82 7.91 -9.38
C ARG A 292 2.33 9.06 -10.25
N GLU A 293 2.94 9.32 -11.40
CA GLU A 293 2.54 10.41 -12.32
C GLU A 293 1.14 10.20 -12.91
N THR A 294 0.72 8.94 -13.05
CA THR A 294 -0.64 8.64 -13.53
C THR A 294 -1.68 8.97 -12.47
N ASN A 295 -1.44 8.58 -11.20
CA ASN A 295 -2.50 8.51 -10.19
C ASN A 295 -2.37 9.50 -9.02
N LEU A 296 -1.16 10.00 -8.73
CA LEU A 296 -0.82 10.65 -7.45
C LEU A 296 -0.01 11.93 -7.60
N VAL A 297 0.59 12.18 -8.76
CA VAL A 297 1.41 13.36 -9.03
C VAL A 297 1.02 13.96 -10.37
N LYS A 298 0.46 15.18 -10.36
CA LYS A 298 0.23 16.00 -11.54
C LYS A 298 1.16 17.20 -11.41
N GLY A 299 2.30 17.19 -12.10
CA GLY A 299 3.46 18.05 -11.81
C GLY A 299 3.14 19.49 -11.43
N GLY A 300 3.51 19.89 -10.21
CA GLY A 300 3.31 21.25 -9.67
C GLY A 300 1.87 21.59 -9.24
N MET A 301 0.96 20.63 -9.24
CA MET A 301 -0.42 20.82 -8.77
C MET A 301 -0.54 20.44 -7.29
N ASP A 302 -1.29 21.26 -6.56
CA ASP A 302 -1.68 21.01 -5.17
C ASP A 302 -2.47 19.67 -5.10
N PRO A 303 -2.21 18.78 -4.15
CA PRO A 303 -2.97 17.52 -3.99
C PRO A 303 -4.49 17.69 -3.87
N ASN A 304 -4.96 18.88 -3.52
CA ASN A 304 -6.37 19.24 -3.46
C ASN A 304 -6.96 19.64 -4.83
N ASP A 305 -6.17 19.73 -5.89
CA ASP A 305 -6.65 20.10 -7.23
C ASP A 305 -7.58 19.01 -7.81
N ALA A 306 -8.71 19.41 -8.40
CA ALA A 306 -9.70 18.46 -8.94
C ALA A 306 -9.16 17.61 -10.11
N SER A 307 -8.04 17.99 -10.74
CA SER A 307 -7.37 17.21 -11.79
C SER A 307 -6.81 15.86 -11.34
N PHE A 308 -6.77 15.59 -10.03
CA PHE A 308 -6.48 14.27 -9.48
C PHE A 308 -7.66 13.30 -9.53
N LEU A 309 -8.84 13.76 -9.97
CA LEU A 309 -10.04 12.95 -10.14
C LEU A 309 -10.25 12.60 -11.61
N ASP A 310 -10.67 11.36 -11.87
CA ASP A 310 -11.03 10.90 -13.22
C ASP A 310 -12.46 11.31 -13.62
N GLN A 311 -13.25 11.78 -12.65
CA GLN A 311 -14.63 12.21 -12.80
C GLN A 311 -14.80 13.61 -12.21
N ASP A 312 -15.87 14.31 -12.59
CA ASP A 312 -16.24 15.58 -11.96
C ASP A 312 -16.42 15.41 -10.44
N ILE A 313 -16.03 16.41 -9.65
CA ILE A 313 -16.08 16.34 -8.19
C ILE A 313 -17.49 16.01 -7.64
N ASN A 314 -18.55 16.44 -8.34
CA ASN A 314 -19.93 16.15 -7.93
C ASN A 314 -20.30 14.67 -8.08
N ALA A 315 -19.55 13.89 -8.88
CA ALA A 315 -19.73 12.44 -8.98
C ALA A 315 -19.39 11.70 -7.66
N TYR A 316 -18.73 12.38 -6.72
CA TYR A 316 -18.32 11.85 -5.42
C TYR A 316 -19.21 12.34 -4.27
N ASP A 317 -20.18 13.22 -4.50
CA ASP A 317 -20.97 13.83 -3.40
C ASP A 317 -21.74 12.81 -2.56
N HIS A 318 -22.06 11.64 -3.12
CA HIS A 318 -22.70 10.54 -2.39
C HIS A 318 -21.74 9.70 -1.56
N LEU A 319 -20.43 9.78 -1.81
CA LEU A 319 -19.42 8.91 -1.23
C LEU A 319 -18.99 9.46 0.13
N LYS A 320 -19.33 8.74 1.21
CA LYS A 320 -18.80 9.06 2.54
C LYS A 320 -17.35 8.60 2.65
N ILE A 321 -16.40 9.53 2.75
CA ILE A 321 -14.98 9.20 2.93
C ILE A 321 -14.57 9.44 4.38
N ILE A 322 -13.92 8.45 4.99
CA ILE A 322 -13.43 8.51 6.37
C ILE A 322 -11.96 8.15 6.39
N CYS A 323 -11.12 9.07 6.85
CA CYS A 323 -9.70 8.83 7.10
C CYS A 323 -9.52 8.52 8.58
N TYR A 324 -9.14 7.29 8.88
CA TYR A 324 -8.98 6.79 10.24
C TYR A 324 -7.51 6.57 10.57
N GLY A 325 -6.97 7.23 11.59
CA GLY A 325 -5.53 7.13 11.88
C GLY A 325 -5.10 7.81 13.17
N THR A 326 -3.79 7.92 13.38
CA THR A 326 -3.18 8.54 14.57
C THR A 326 -2.00 9.42 14.15
N ASP A 327 -1.70 10.42 14.97
CA ASP A 327 -0.57 11.35 14.82
C ASP A 327 0.37 11.31 16.04
N LYS A 328 0.16 10.34 16.94
CA LYS A 328 0.84 10.24 18.24
C LYS A 328 2.25 9.68 18.17
N PHE A 329 2.68 9.20 17.01
CA PHE A 329 3.98 8.55 16.83
C PHE A 329 4.87 9.37 15.90
N GLN A 330 6.18 9.21 16.07
CA GLN A 330 7.17 9.81 15.19
C GLN A 330 7.42 8.91 13.99
N VAL A 331 7.52 9.51 12.81
CA VAL A 331 7.80 8.85 11.53
C VAL A 331 9.05 9.44 10.93
N HIS A 332 9.92 8.56 10.42
CA HIS A 332 11.12 8.96 9.70
C HIS A 332 10.80 9.76 8.44
N SER A 333 11.38 10.95 8.31
CA SER A 333 11.09 11.88 7.21
C SER A 333 12.19 11.87 6.13
N ALA A 334 13.46 11.83 6.55
CA ALA A 334 14.58 12.20 5.70
C ALA A 334 15.87 11.45 6.02
N TYR A 335 16.67 11.18 4.98
CA TYR A 335 18.05 10.69 5.12
C TYR A 335 19.08 11.79 4.84
N GLN A 336 20.22 11.70 5.51
CA GLN A 336 21.33 12.64 5.31
C GLN A 336 22.09 12.32 4.02
N VAL A 337 22.37 13.35 3.22
CA VAL A 337 23.15 13.25 1.98
C VAL A 337 24.42 14.06 2.12
N ASP A 338 25.55 13.38 1.91
CA ASP A 338 26.84 14.01 1.70
C ASP A 338 27.03 14.22 0.19
N VAL A 339 26.79 15.46 -0.24
CA VAL A 339 26.89 15.90 -1.64
C VAL A 339 28.33 15.86 -2.13
N THR A 340 29.28 16.16 -1.25
CA THR A 340 30.70 16.23 -1.60
C THR A 340 31.23 14.84 -1.94
N ASN A 341 30.90 13.86 -1.11
CA ASN A 341 31.34 12.47 -1.29
C ASN A 341 30.35 11.61 -2.08
N LYS A 342 29.19 12.18 -2.43
CA LYS A 342 28.08 11.52 -3.14
C LYS A 342 27.67 10.23 -2.43
N THR A 343 27.29 10.37 -1.17
CA THR A 343 26.84 9.25 -0.34
C THR A 343 25.61 9.64 0.47
N VAL A 344 24.79 8.64 0.80
CA VAL A 344 23.65 8.81 1.70
C VAL A 344 23.86 7.98 2.96
N ASP A 345 23.78 8.62 4.12
CA ASP A 345 23.70 7.90 5.39
C ASP A 345 22.28 7.38 5.60
N VAL A 346 22.06 6.14 5.17
CA VAL A 346 20.81 5.42 5.39
C VAL A 346 20.74 4.69 6.74
N SER A 347 21.76 4.86 7.59
CA SER A 347 21.81 4.23 8.92
C SER A 347 21.17 5.07 10.01
N SER A 348 21.19 6.41 9.88
CA SER A 348 20.64 7.33 10.88
C SER A 348 19.56 8.26 10.30
N SER A 349 18.39 8.26 10.94
CA SER A 349 17.31 9.22 10.68
C SER A 349 17.65 10.52 11.38
N LYS A 350 17.76 11.63 10.63
CA LYS A 350 18.01 12.94 11.24
C LYS A 350 16.73 13.75 11.48
N LEU A 351 15.68 13.46 10.71
CA LEU A 351 14.38 14.13 10.84
C LEU A 351 13.27 13.13 11.09
N THR A 352 12.39 13.49 12.01
CA THR A 352 11.11 12.84 12.23
C THR A 352 9.98 13.87 12.20
N THR A 353 8.79 13.40 11.88
CA THR A 353 7.56 14.20 11.97
C THR A 353 6.43 13.35 12.57
N ASN A 354 5.34 13.99 12.95
CA ASN A 354 4.18 13.30 13.50
C ASN A 354 3.51 12.40 12.44
N GLY A 355 2.96 11.29 12.92
CA GLY A 355 2.24 10.31 12.11
C GLY A 355 1.85 9.10 12.95
N ASP A 356 1.70 7.96 12.28
CA ASP A 356 1.26 6.71 12.90
C ASP A 356 2.39 5.73 13.22
N GLY A 357 3.64 6.17 13.08
CA GLY A 357 4.85 5.36 13.25
C GLY A 357 5.35 4.75 11.94
N THR A 358 4.57 4.84 10.86
CA THR A 358 4.98 4.42 9.49
C THR A 358 4.73 5.51 8.45
N LEU A 359 3.57 6.17 8.49
CA LEU A 359 3.14 7.21 7.57
C LEU A 359 2.96 8.53 8.30
N PHE A 360 3.31 9.62 7.62
CA PHE A 360 3.08 10.98 8.10
C PHE A 360 1.59 11.25 8.30
N THR A 361 1.26 12.18 9.20
CA THR A 361 -0.13 12.62 9.43
C THR A 361 -0.84 13.01 8.14
N THR A 362 -0.17 13.78 7.28
CA THR A 362 -0.72 14.21 6.00
C THR A 362 -0.99 13.07 5.03
N ASN A 363 -0.26 11.95 5.10
CA ASN A 363 -0.45 10.83 4.18
C ASN A 363 -1.79 10.13 4.40
N TRP A 364 -2.14 9.88 5.66
CA TRP A 364 -3.39 9.19 5.97
C TRP A 364 -4.58 10.13 6.09
N GLN A 365 -4.35 11.42 6.34
CA GLN A 365 -5.42 12.42 6.43
C GLN A 365 -5.80 13.04 5.10
N THR A 366 -5.04 12.85 4.02
CA THR A 366 -5.30 13.54 2.75
C THR A 366 -5.87 12.59 1.71
N VAL A 367 -6.88 13.07 1.00
CA VAL A 367 -7.49 12.39 -0.14
C VAL A 367 -7.35 13.34 -1.33
N PRO A 368 -6.79 12.90 -2.47
CA PRO A 368 -6.57 13.79 -3.61
C PRO A 368 -7.89 14.38 -4.15
N GLY A 369 -7.82 15.57 -4.74
CA GLY A 369 -8.96 16.16 -5.46
C GLY A 369 -9.97 16.94 -4.61
N SER A 370 -9.57 17.46 -3.44
CA SER A 370 -10.46 18.21 -2.54
C SER A 370 -11.71 17.45 -2.10
N LEU A 371 -11.69 16.11 -2.15
CA LEU A 371 -12.85 15.31 -1.75
C LEU A 371 -13.18 15.54 -0.26
N LYS A 372 -14.47 15.75 0.02
CA LYS A 372 -14.99 15.88 1.38
C LYS A 372 -14.72 14.60 2.15
N ARG A 373 -14.13 14.74 3.34
CA ARG A 373 -13.73 13.61 4.18
C ARG A 373 -13.86 13.93 5.65
N GLU A 374 -14.12 12.89 6.44
CA GLU A 374 -14.10 12.93 7.89
C GLU A 374 -12.74 12.42 8.39
N ILE A 375 -12.11 13.14 9.32
CA ILE A 375 -10.90 12.68 10.00
C ILE A 375 -11.31 12.10 11.36
N VAL A 376 -11.02 10.83 11.57
CA VAL A 376 -11.33 10.12 12.82
C VAL A 376 -10.04 9.63 13.46
N MET A 377 -9.73 10.16 14.64
CA MET A 377 -8.57 9.72 15.40
C MET A 377 -8.80 8.33 16.00
N ALA A 378 -7.79 7.46 15.89
CA ALA A 378 -7.76 6.15 16.52
C ALA A 378 -7.69 6.24 18.05
N GLN A 379 -7.87 5.10 18.72
CA GLN A 379 -7.68 4.99 20.16
C GLN A 379 -6.24 5.26 20.57
N ASP A 380 -6.10 5.75 21.80
CA ASP A 380 -4.83 6.02 22.43
C ASP A 380 -3.95 4.77 22.46
N GLY A 381 -2.72 4.90 21.94
CA GLY A 381 -1.74 3.82 21.88
C GLY A 381 -1.78 2.97 20.60
N SER A 382 -2.76 3.16 19.71
CA SER A 382 -2.79 2.46 18.42
C SER A 382 -1.80 3.07 17.42
N ASP A 383 -0.90 2.26 16.86
CA ASP A 383 0.04 2.65 15.79
C ASP A 383 -0.48 2.22 14.40
N HIS A 384 0.31 2.48 13.35
CA HIS A 384 0.00 2.14 11.95
C HIS A 384 -0.54 0.72 11.75
N VAL A 385 0.05 -0.23 12.47
CA VAL A 385 -0.22 -1.66 12.32
C VAL A 385 -1.37 -2.08 13.23
N SER A 386 -1.40 -1.58 14.47
CA SER A 386 -2.40 -2.02 15.46
C SER A 386 -3.75 -1.32 15.33
N LEU A 387 -3.83 -0.16 14.66
CA LEU A 387 -5.08 0.62 14.54
C LEU A 387 -6.21 -0.10 13.79
N VAL A 388 -5.89 -1.08 12.94
CA VAL A 388 -6.92 -1.89 12.27
C VAL A 388 -7.66 -2.78 13.27
N ASN A 389 -7.03 -3.11 14.39
CA ASN A 389 -7.60 -3.92 15.46
C ASN A 389 -8.30 -3.08 16.54
N ASP A 390 -8.56 -1.80 16.25
CA ASP A 390 -9.20 -0.87 17.15
C ASP A 390 -10.73 -1.09 17.19
N ILE A 391 -11.28 -1.19 18.40
CA ILE A 391 -12.72 -1.31 18.62
C ILE A 391 -13.50 -0.07 18.14
N LYS A 392 -12.87 1.11 18.17
CA LYS A 392 -13.47 2.34 17.61
C LYS A 392 -13.59 2.26 16.09
N LEU A 393 -12.60 1.67 15.40
CA LEU A 393 -12.71 1.39 13.97
C LEU A 393 -13.85 0.40 13.69
N GLN A 394 -13.96 -0.67 14.48
CA GLN A 394 -15.05 -1.65 14.30
C GLN A 394 -16.44 -1.01 14.46
N LYS A 395 -16.62 -0.14 15.46
CA LYS A 395 -17.88 0.62 15.65
C LYS A 395 -18.18 1.53 14.45
N LEU A 396 -17.17 2.25 13.97
CA LEU A 396 -17.27 3.08 12.78
C LEU A 396 -17.67 2.27 11.53
N LEU A 397 -17.08 1.08 11.35
CA LEU A 397 -17.43 0.19 10.25
C LEU A 397 -18.89 -0.27 10.32
N LEU A 398 -19.41 -0.59 11.50
CA LEU A 398 -20.83 -0.91 11.66
C LEU A 398 -21.75 0.25 11.28
N ASP A 399 -21.37 1.48 11.62
CA ASP A 399 -22.11 2.69 11.20
C ASP A 399 -22.11 2.85 9.68
N CYS A 400 -21.03 2.49 8.99
CA CYS A 400 -20.96 2.54 7.54
C CYS A 400 -21.74 1.39 6.87
N PHE A 401 -21.66 0.17 7.40
CA PHE A 401 -22.34 -1.00 6.82
C PHE A 401 -23.87 -0.89 6.97
N PHE A 402 -24.34 -0.32 8.08
CA PHE A 402 -25.75 -0.28 8.46
C PHE A 402 -26.28 1.14 8.68
N ALA A 403 -25.76 2.12 7.93
CA ALA A 403 -26.06 3.55 8.11
C ALA A 403 -27.57 3.90 8.18
N ASN A 404 -28.41 3.09 7.54
CA ASN A 404 -29.87 3.27 7.50
C ASN A 404 -30.66 2.10 8.13
N ASP A 405 -30.01 1.24 8.92
CA ASP A 405 -30.61 0.04 9.51
C ASP A 405 -30.16 -0.14 10.97
N GLU A 406 -30.76 0.66 11.87
CA GLU A 406 -30.40 0.66 13.29
C GLU A 406 -30.60 -0.70 13.96
N ILE A 407 -31.60 -1.47 13.52
CA ILE A 407 -31.89 -2.80 14.04
C ILE A 407 -30.77 -3.77 13.68
N LYS A 408 -30.32 -3.80 12.42
CA LYS A 408 -29.17 -4.62 12.02
C LYS A 408 -27.89 -4.16 12.71
N ARG A 409 -27.68 -2.85 12.85
CA ARG A 409 -26.52 -2.31 13.58
C ARG A 409 -26.51 -2.79 15.03
N ALA A 410 -27.62 -2.68 15.76
CA ALA A 410 -27.73 -3.15 17.14
C ALA A 410 -27.54 -4.67 17.24
N SER A 411 -28.08 -5.43 16.27
CA SER A 411 -27.90 -6.88 16.19
C SER A 411 -26.42 -7.26 15.98
N ALA A 412 -25.71 -6.53 15.13
CA ALA A 412 -24.28 -6.72 14.88
C ALA A 412 -23.45 -6.40 16.13
N GLN A 413 -23.74 -5.29 16.81
CA GLN A 413 -23.08 -4.92 18.06
C GLN A 413 -23.26 -5.98 19.14
N ALA A 414 -24.48 -6.50 19.30
CA ALA A 414 -24.77 -7.58 20.25
C ALA A 414 -24.02 -8.89 19.90
N LEU A 415 -23.98 -9.26 18.62
CA LEU A 415 -23.26 -10.43 18.12
C LEU A 415 -21.76 -10.34 18.44
N LEU A 416 -21.17 -9.18 18.18
CA LEU A 416 -19.73 -8.93 18.31
C LEU A 416 -19.31 -8.54 19.74
N LYS A 417 -20.27 -8.34 20.66
CA LYS A 417 -20.07 -7.89 22.04
C LYS A 417 -19.30 -6.56 22.14
N LEU A 418 -19.63 -5.61 21.26
CA LEU A 418 -18.98 -4.28 21.15
C LEU A 418 -19.64 -3.18 21.98
#